data_AF-A0A9X9A321-F1
#
_entry.id   AF-A0A9X9A321-F1
#
_cell.length_a   1.000
_cell.length_b   1.000
_cell.length_c   1.000
_cell.angle_alpha   90.00
_cell.angle_beta   90.00
_cell.angle_gamma   90.00
#
_symmetry.space_group_name_H-M   'P 1'
#
loop_
_entity.id
_entity.type
_entity.pdbx_description
1 polymer ?
#
loop_
_entity_poly.entity_id
_entity_poly.type
_entity_poly.pdbx_seq_one_letter_code
_entity_poly.pdbx_strand_id
1 'polypeptide(L)' 'MTKDEYRKNNDPSLNHFYEKLLKLKDLMNTNAAKQEAEVRHRYMEQFIEQFMKEWNAQI' A
#
# COMPACT_ATOMS: atom_id res chain seq x y z
N MET A 1 -6.11 2.82 -15.03
CA MET A 1 -6.24 1.36 -15.25
C MET A 1 -7.70 0.99 -15.20
N THR A 2 -8.20 0.30 -16.22
CA THR A 2 -9.53 -0.32 -16.17
C THR A 2 -9.52 -1.51 -15.21
N LYS A 3 -10.69 -1.93 -14.69
CA LYS A 3 -10.79 -3.09 -13.77
C LYS A 3 -10.22 -4.38 -14.37
N ASP A 4 -10.37 -4.53 -15.69
CA ASP A 4 -9.95 -5.74 -16.40
C ASP A 4 -8.44 -5.75 -16.68
N GLU A 5 -7.82 -4.59 -16.92
CA GLU A 5 -6.35 -4.45 -16.97
C GLU A 5 -5.73 -4.74 -15.60
N TYR A 6 -6.30 -4.18 -14.52
CA TYR A 6 -5.81 -4.40 -13.16
C TYR A 6 -5.81 -5.89 -12.74
N ARG A 7 -6.80 -6.67 -13.20
CA ARG A 7 -6.90 -8.11 -12.89
C ARG A 7 -5.95 -8.99 -13.70
N LYS A 8 -5.44 -8.50 -14.84
CA LYS A 8 -4.60 -9.27 -15.77
C LYS A 8 -3.11 -9.02 -15.61
N ASN A 9 -2.71 -7.96 -14.91
CA ASN A 9 -1.30 -7.65 -14.74
C ASN A 9 -0.63 -8.57 -13.73
N ASN A 10 0.47 -9.22 -14.14
CA ASN A 10 1.40 -9.93 -13.26
C ASN A 10 2.34 -8.95 -12.52
N ASP A 11 1.81 -7.80 -12.10
CA ASP A 11 2.63 -6.79 -11.43
C ASP A 11 3.10 -7.33 -10.07
N PRO A 12 4.36 -7.04 -9.68
CA PRO A 12 4.87 -7.44 -8.37
C PRO A 12 3.92 -6.98 -7.26
N SER A 13 3.64 -7.85 -6.28
CA SER A 13 2.72 -7.52 -5.19
C SER A 13 3.11 -6.26 -4.43
N LEU A 14 4.40 -5.88 -4.43
CA LEU A 14 4.90 -4.63 -3.87
C LEU A 14 4.40 -3.39 -4.64
N ASN A 15 4.34 -3.44 -5.97
CA ASN A 15 3.81 -2.33 -6.78
C ASN A 15 2.35 -2.05 -6.42
N HIS A 16 1.59 -3.08 -6.05
CA HIS A 16 0.19 -2.91 -5.65
C HIS A 16 0.01 -2.01 -4.42
N PHE A 17 0.98 -2.02 -3.50
CA PHE A 17 0.96 -1.11 -2.35
C PHE A 17 0.97 0.36 -2.81
N TYR A 18 1.89 0.72 -3.68
CA TYR A 18 2.05 2.08 -4.19
C TYR A 18 0.94 2.51 -5.14
N GLU A 19 0.47 1.60 -5.98
CA GLU A 19 -0.56 1.93 -6.96
C GLU A 19 -1.92 2.18 -6.33
N LYS A 20 -2.24 1.45 -5.25
CA LYS A 20 -3.58 1.44 -4.66
C LYS A 20 -3.59 1.54 -3.15
N LEU A 21 -2.97 0.60 -2.43
CA LEU A 21 -3.23 0.45 -0.98
C LEU A 21 -2.85 1.70 -0.19
N LEU A 22 -1.71 2.32 -0.52
CA LEU A 22 -1.22 3.56 0.10
C LEU A 22 -2.05 4.81 -0.26
N LYS A 23 -2.96 4.70 -1.24
CA LYS A 23 -3.89 5.79 -1.62
C LYS A 23 -5.26 5.67 -0.95
N LEU A 24 -5.57 4.54 -0.31
CA LEU A 24 -6.91 4.29 0.23
C LEU A 24 -7.26 5.21 1.40
N LYS A 25 -6.28 5.67 2.19
CA LYS A 25 -6.54 6.55 3.34
C LYS A 25 -7.24 7.85 2.96
N ASP A 26 -6.90 8.40 1.79
CA ASP A 26 -7.46 9.65 1.27
C ASP A 26 -8.88 9.47 0.73
N LEU A 27 -9.27 8.22 0.44
CA LEU A 27 -10.59 7.84 -0.09
C LEU A 27 -11.58 7.44 1.01
N MET A 28 -11.20 7.54 2.29
CA MET A 28 -12.11 7.24 3.40
C MET A 28 -13.19 8.30 3.56
N ASN A 29 -14.43 7.86 3.75
CA ASN A 29 -15.61 8.75 3.75
C ASN A 29 -15.90 9.41 5.11
N THR A 30 -15.50 8.79 6.23
CA THR A 30 -15.79 9.31 7.58
C THR A 30 -14.50 9.67 8.31
N ASN A 31 -14.59 10.59 9.28
CA ASN A 31 -13.44 11.00 10.07
C ASN A 31 -12.85 9.83 10.87
N ALA A 32 -13.69 8.96 11.45
CA ALA A 32 -13.25 7.76 12.14
C ALA A 32 -12.50 6.79 11.19
N ALA A 33 -13.01 6.59 9.97
CA ALA A 33 -12.35 5.75 8.98
C ALA A 33 -11.01 6.35 8.52
N LYS A 34 -10.91 7.67 8.34
CA LYS A 34 -9.65 8.37 8.03
C LYS A 34 -8.61 8.16 9.12
N GLN A 35 -9.00 8.33 10.39
CA GLN A 35 -8.10 8.13 11.53
C GLN A 35 -7.53 6.71 11.57
N GLU A 36 -8.40 5.71 11.43
CA GLU A 36 -7.99 4.31 11.40
C GLU A 36 -7.14 3.97 10.17
N ALA A 37 -7.49 4.52 9.00
CA ALA A 37 -6.74 4.31 7.77
C ALA A 37 -5.33 4.91 7.83
N GLU A 38 -5.13 6.05 8.51
CA GLU A 38 -3.79 6.62 8.74
C GLU A 38 -2.92 5.71 9.61
N VAL A 39 -3.49 5.07 10.63
CA VAL A 39 -2.75 4.09 11.46
C VAL A 39 -2.32 2.90 10.61
N ARG A 40 -3.24 2.36 9.80
CA ARG A 40 -2.95 1.21 8.91
C ARG A 40 -1.97 1.57 7.80
N HIS A 41 -2.06 2.78 7.26
CA HIS A 41 -1.14 3.29 6.25
C HIS A 41 0.29 3.34 6.78
N ARG A 42 0.50 3.90 7.98
CA ARG A 42 1.83 3.93 8.60
C ARG A 42 2.42 2.54 8.80
N TYR A 43 1.60 1.57 9.20
CA TYR A 43 2.06 0.18 9.32
C TYR A 43 2.51 -0.40 7.98
N MET A 44 1.76 -0.14 6.89
CA MET A 44 2.16 -0.58 5.56
C MET A 44 3.47 0.08 5.10
N GLU A 45 3.68 1.37 5.37
CA GLU A 45 4.94 2.06 5.06
C GLU A 45 6.13 1.44 5.81
N GLN A 46 5.96 1.17 7.12
CA GLN A 46 6.98 0.52 7.94
C GLN A 46 7.31 -0.90 7.45
N PHE A 47 6.28 -1.67 7.08
CA PHE A 47 6.47 -2.99 6.49
C PHE A 47 7.27 -2.93 5.19
N ILE A 48 6.94 -2.01 4.28
CA ILE A 48 7.66 -1.85 3.02
C ILE A 48 9.11 -1.41 3.28
N GLU A 49 9.34 -0.48 4.21
CA GLU A 49 10.69 -0.04 4.57
C GLU A 49 11.53 -1.22 5.07
N GLN A 50 10.99 -2.02 5.99
CA GLN A 50 11.65 -3.20 6.52
C GLN A 50 11.93 -4.24 5.42
N PHE A 51 10.93 -4.52 4.58
CA PHE A 51 11.07 -5.43 3.44
C PHE A 51 12.20 -4.98 2.50
N MET A 52 12.31 -3.68 2.21
CA MET A 52 13.35 -3.14 1.33
C MET A 52 14.75 -3.21 1.96
N LYS A 53 14.87 -3.03 3.29
CA LYS A 53 16.14 -3.24 4.00
C LYS A 53 16.58 -4.69 3.90
N GLU A 54 15.67 -5.63 4.14
CA GLU A 54 15.94 -7.06 4.01
C GLU A 54 16.33 -7.45 2.58
N TRP A 55 15.58 -6.94 1.59
CA TRP A 55 15.83 -7.21 0.18
C TRP A 55 17.22 -6.74 -0.27
N ASN A 56 17.66 -5.58 0.21
CA ASN A 56 18.97 -5.00 -0.11
C ASN A 56 20.09 -5.48 0.82
N ALA A 57 19.83 -6.46 1.70
CA ALA A 57 20.77 -6.97 2.70
C ALA A 57 21.37 -5.87 3.61
N GLN A 58 20.56 -4.87 3.96
CA GLN A 58 20.92 -3.74 4.83
C GLN A 58 20.48 -3.96 6.29
N ILE A 59 20.57 -5.22 6.76
CA ILE A 59 20.12 -5.64 8.10
C ILE A 59 21.03 -5.08 9.19
#